data_AF-A0A4W5LRP4-F1
#
_entry.id   AF-A0A4W5LRP4-F1
#
_cell.length_a   1.000
_cell.length_b   1.000
_cell.length_c   1.000
_cell.angle_alpha   90.00
_cell.angle_beta   90.00
_cell.angle_gamma   90.00
#
_symmetry.space_group_name_H-M   'P 1'
#
loop_
_entity.id
_entity.type
_entity.pdbx_description
1 polymer ?
#
loop_
_entity_poly.entity_id
_entity_poly.type
_entity_poly.pdbx_seq_one_letter_code
_entity_poly.pdbx_strand_id
1 'polypeptide(L)'
;MHILLICGPGPYKCSGGGSGDIYDFVYIDAFGKGKQLTAKECEYLIGHQVTADYYNAISTTEVLLRMVGNLLNIGKRGEGNEKSYQLLRDSLDLYLTINPDNVQYLLLQARLYFHLGIWPEKVLDILQHIQALDPSQHGAVGYLVQHTLEHIQHKKHPVEPEVKRRSAPEHLELQYSVGLIMKHKRSGYNCAIYGWDSKCTMSQEWITTMRVHQLSSGANQPFYNVLVQDGTCRYAAQENLEPHSAPLEIAHPEVGRYFSEFHDSHYVANEELQTRYPEDMAETLGTIRDLYHRLMSSQT
;
A
#
# COMPACT_ATOMS: atom_id res chain seq x y z
N MET A 1 22.61 -15.67 -14.08
CA MET A 1 23.20 -16.78 -13.29
C MET A 1 22.08 -17.76 -12.95
N HIS A 2 22.12 -18.92 -13.62
CA HIS A 2 21.17 -20.03 -13.45
C HIS A 2 21.49 -20.75 -12.14
N ILE A 3 20.46 -21.18 -11.40
CA ILE A 3 20.66 -22.08 -10.27
C ILE A 3 20.67 -23.49 -10.86
N LEU A 4 21.81 -24.16 -10.76
CA LEU A 4 21.98 -25.55 -11.17
C LEU A 4 21.98 -26.42 -9.92
N LEU A 5 21.12 -27.43 -9.86
CA LEU A 5 21.09 -28.39 -8.75
C LEU A 5 21.92 -29.62 -9.09
N ILE A 6 22.74 -30.07 -8.14
CA ILE A 6 23.59 -31.26 -8.29
C ILE A 6 22.77 -32.48 -7.87
N CYS A 7 22.52 -33.40 -8.80
CA CYS A 7 22.13 -34.76 -8.48
C CYS A 7 23.37 -35.66 -8.52
N GLY A 8 23.42 -36.62 -7.58
CA GLY A 8 24.56 -37.52 -7.37
C GLY A 8 24.98 -38.29 -8.63
N PRO A 9 26.06 -39.09 -8.55
CA PRO A 9 26.63 -39.76 -9.72
C PRO A 9 25.53 -40.52 -10.45
N GLY A 10 25.51 -40.38 -11.79
CA GLY A 10 24.46 -40.93 -12.64
C GLY A 10 24.21 -42.42 -12.41
N PRO A 11 23.16 -43.01 -13.01
CA PRO A 11 22.61 -44.34 -12.66
C PRO A 11 23.56 -45.55 -12.81
N TYR A 12 24.85 -45.34 -13.06
CA TYR A 12 25.85 -46.38 -13.28
C TYR A 12 27.07 -46.35 -12.34
N LYS A 13 27.10 -45.54 -11.27
CA LYS A 13 28.19 -45.60 -10.27
C LYS A 13 27.65 -45.65 -8.83
N CYS A 14 27.24 -46.85 -8.40
CA CYS A 14 27.09 -47.19 -6.98
C CYS A 14 28.16 -48.21 -6.57
N SER A 15 29.38 -47.74 -6.37
CA SER A 15 30.41 -48.48 -5.61
C SER A 15 31.44 -47.48 -5.11
N GLY A 16 31.73 -47.56 -3.81
CA GLY A 16 32.41 -46.53 -3.02
C GLY A 16 33.73 -46.04 -3.61
N GLY A 17 33.94 -44.72 -3.47
CA GLY A 17 35.11 -44.01 -3.99
C GLY A 17 34.79 -43.13 -5.19
N GLY A 18 33.77 -42.26 -5.10
CA GLY A 18 33.52 -41.27 -6.14
C GLY A 18 34.63 -40.21 -6.14
N SER A 19 35.31 -40.04 -7.27
CA SER A 19 36.18 -38.90 -7.51
C SER A 19 35.38 -37.62 -7.29
N GLY A 20 35.93 -36.63 -6.60
CA GLY A 20 35.30 -35.31 -6.45
C GLY A 20 35.31 -34.49 -7.75
N ASP A 21 35.32 -35.16 -8.90
CA ASP A 21 35.42 -34.55 -10.21
C ASP A 21 34.03 -34.06 -10.67
N ILE A 22 33.97 -32.81 -11.12
CA ILE A 22 32.75 -32.14 -11.59
C ILE A 22 32.07 -32.89 -12.74
N TYR A 23 32.82 -33.69 -13.50
CA TYR A 23 32.30 -34.47 -14.62
C TYR A 23 31.50 -35.72 -14.19
N ASP A 24 31.58 -36.13 -12.92
CA ASP A 24 30.82 -37.28 -12.40
C ASP A 24 29.37 -36.89 -11.99
N PHE A 25 29.02 -35.60 -12.00
CA PHE A 25 27.72 -35.10 -11.55
C PHE A 25 26.75 -34.78 -12.70
N VAL A 26 25.45 -34.87 -12.39
CA VAL A 26 24.37 -34.38 -13.26
C VAL A 26 23.81 -33.09 -12.67
N TYR A 27 23.72 -32.05 -13.51
CA TYR A 27 23.22 -30.73 -13.12
C TYR A 27 21.81 -30.51 -13.66
N ILE A 28 20.93 -29.90 -12.87
CA ILE A 28 19.55 -29.60 -13.27
C ILE A 28 19.37 -28.10 -13.44
N ASP A 29 19.00 -27.65 -14.64
CA ASP A 29 18.66 -26.26 -14.91
C ASP A 29 17.26 -25.91 -14.41
N ALA A 30 17.20 -25.21 -13.27
CA ALA A 30 15.95 -24.77 -12.66
C ALA A 30 15.15 -23.78 -13.51
N PHE A 31 15.79 -23.06 -14.45
CA PHE A 31 15.13 -22.11 -15.35
C PHE A 31 14.78 -22.75 -16.70
N GLY A 32 15.55 -23.75 -17.13
CA GLY A 32 15.33 -24.56 -18.33
C GLY A 32 14.39 -25.74 -18.13
N LYS A 33 13.32 -25.56 -17.32
CA LYS A 33 12.29 -26.58 -17.05
C LYS A 33 12.84 -27.89 -16.47
N GLY A 34 13.92 -27.84 -15.69
CA GLY A 34 14.51 -29.02 -15.05
C GLY A 34 15.34 -29.90 -16.00
N LYS A 35 15.85 -29.34 -17.10
CA LYS A 35 16.72 -30.06 -18.03
C LYS A 35 17.99 -30.54 -17.31
N GLN A 36 18.34 -31.81 -17.51
CA GLN A 36 19.59 -32.39 -17.04
C GLN A 36 20.74 -32.01 -17.97
N LEU A 37 21.88 -31.65 -17.39
CA LEU A 37 23.05 -31.11 -18.06
C LEU A 37 24.33 -31.75 -17.50
N THR A 38 25.32 -31.91 -18.36
CA THR A 38 26.70 -32.20 -17.99
C THR A 38 27.46 -30.92 -17.63
N ALA A 39 28.59 -31.03 -16.92
CA ALA A 39 29.43 -29.86 -16.60
C ALA A 39 29.79 -29.02 -17.86
N LYS A 40 30.11 -29.67 -18.98
CA LYS A 40 30.43 -28.98 -20.25
C LYS A 40 29.25 -28.21 -20.83
N GLU A 41 28.03 -28.73 -20.68
CA GLU A 41 26.81 -28.01 -21.10
C GLU A 41 26.48 -26.84 -20.17
N CYS A 42 26.84 -26.94 -18.88
CA CYS A 42 26.74 -25.82 -17.95
C CYS A 42 27.66 -24.65 -18.36
N GLU A 43 28.90 -24.92 -18.78
CA GLU A 43 29.82 -23.86 -19.28
C GLU A 43 29.22 -23.09 -20.46
N TYR A 44 28.52 -23.78 -21.35
CA TYR A 44 27.84 -23.13 -22.48
C TYR A 44 26.72 -22.19 -22.02
N LEU A 45 25.97 -22.56 -20.97
CA LEU A 45 24.94 -21.68 -20.38
C LEU A 45 25.54 -20.48 -19.63
N ILE A 46 26.70 -20.66 -19.01
CA ILE A 46 27.41 -19.59 -18.29
C ILE A 46 28.02 -18.60 -19.29
N GLY A 47 28.39 -19.05 -20.49
CA GLY A 47 28.92 -18.21 -21.57
C GLY A 47 30.42 -17.93 -21.45
N HIS A 48 31.12 -18.57 -20.52
CA HIS A 48 32.58 -18.53 -20.37
C HIS A 48 33.08 -19.80 -19.68
N GLN A 49 34.38 -20.10 -19.82
CA GLN A 49 35.01 -21.17 -19.05
C GLN A 49 35.00 -20.80 -17.55
N VAL A 50 34.73 -21.78 -16.71
CA VAL A 50 34.67 -21.64 -15.25
C VAL A 50 35.58 -22.65 -14.58
N THR A 51 36.11 -22.28 -13.41
CA THR A 51 36.91 -23.19 -12.59
C THR A 51 36.01 -24.20 -11.89
N ALA A 52 36.60 -25.30 -11.38
CA ALA A 52 35.88 -26.32 -10.62
C ALA A 52 35.10 -25.74 -9.43
N ASP A 53 35.60 -24.66 -8.82
CA ASP A 53 34.94 -23.98 -7.70
C ASP A 53 33.54 -23.44 -8.02
N TYR A 54 33.26 -23.17 -9.30
CA TYR A 54 31.95 -22.71 -9.75
C TYR A 54 30.86 -23.77 -9.58
N TYR A 55 31.25 -25.04 -9.52
CA TYR A 55 30.35 -26.18 -9.36
C TYR A 55 30.19 -26.61 -7.91
N ASN A 56 30.81 -25.89 -6.96
CA ASN A 56 30.66 -26.20 -5.55
C ASN A 56 29.21 -26.00 -5.10
N ALA A 57 28.79 -26.84 -4.15
CA ALA A 57 27.49 -26.68 -3.52
C ALA A 57 27.41 -25.31 -2.82
N ILE A 58 26.35 -24.57 -3.10
CA ILE A 58 26.03 -23.33 -2.38
C ILE A 58 25.24 -23.65 -1.11
N SER A 59 25.39 -22.80 -0.11
CA SER A 59 24.65 -22.94 1.15
C SER A 59 23.16 -22.65 0.95
N THR A 60 22.31 -23.18 1.83
CA THR A 60 20.88 -22.85 1.86
C THR A 60 20.65 -21.34 2.00
N THR A 61 21.49 -20.65 2.77
CA THR A 61 21.44 -19.19 2.93
C THR A 61 21.63 -18.47 1.60
N GLU A 62 22.61 -18.85 0.79
CA GLU A 62 22.87 -18.26 -0.52
C GLU A 62 21.73 -18.52 -1.51
N VAL A 63 21.13 -19.72 -1.47
CA VAL A 63 19.93 -20.05 -2.27
C VAL A 63 18.79 -19.10 -1.89
N LEU A 64 18.51 -18.94 -0.59
CA LEU A 64 17.45 -18.07 -0.11
C LEU A 64 17.71 -16.61 -0.49
N LEU A 65 18.91 -16.08 -0.27
CA LEU A 65 19.27 -14.72 -0.67
C LEU A 65 19.10 -14.50 -2.18
N ARG A 66 19.42 -15.51 -2.99
CA ARG A 66 19.22 -15.46 -4.44
C ARG A 66 17.74 -15.43 -4.82
N MET A 67 16.90 -16.24 -4.16
CA MET A 67 15.46 -16.25 -4.37
C MET A 67 14.82 -14.91 -3.99
N VAL A 68 15.17 -14.38 -2.81
CA VAL A 68 14.67 -13.08 -2.36
C VAL A 68 15.18 -11.94 -3.24
N GLY A 69 16.44 -12.01 -3.70
CA GLY A 69 17.00 -11.08 -4.67
C GLY A 69 16.21 -11.05 -5.99
N ASN A 70 15.67 -12.18 -6.44
CA ASN A 70 14.76 -12.20 -7.59
C ASN A 70 13.43 -11.48 -7.29
N LEU A 71 12.84 -11.70 -6.11
CA LEU A 71 11.62 -11.01 -5.69
C LEU A 71 11.82 -9.49 -5.61
N LEU A 72 12.95 -9.04 -5.05
CA LEU A 72 13.34 -7.63 -5.04
C LEU A 72 13.43 -7.03 -6.43
N ASN A 73 14.02 -7.77 -7.38
CA ASN A 73 14.12 -7.32 -8.77
C ASN A 73 12.76 -7.25 -9.46
N ILE A 74 11.82 -8.13 -9.12
CA ILE A 74 10.43 -8.05 -9.60
C ILE A 74 9.74 -6.82 -9.02
N GLY A 75 9.83 -6.61 -7.71
CA GLY A 75 9.24 -5.43 -7.04
C GLY A 75 9.77 -4.11 -7.59
N LYS A 76 11.08 -4.01 -7.86
CA LYS A 76 11.71 -2.82 -8.46
C LYS A 76 11.26 -2.53 -9.89
N ARG A 77 10.81 -3.54 -10.65
CA ARG A 77 10.35 -3.38 -12.03
C ARG A 77 8.87 -2.99 -12.13
N GLY A 78 8.13 -3.06 -11.03
CA GLY A 78 6.74 -2.64 -10.99
C GLY A 78 6.60 -1.13 -11.17
N GLU A 79 5.61 -0.69 -11.95
CA GLU A 79 5.35 0.71 -12.32
C GLU A 79 4.81 1.57 -11.15
N GLY A 80 5.36 1.44 -9.94
CA GLY A 80 4.97 2.25 -8.79
C GLY A 80 3.53 2.04 -8.30
N ASN A 81 2.90 0.92 -8.64
CA ASN A 81 1.58 0.57 -8.08
C ASN A 81 1.71 0.04 -6.65
N GLU A 82 0.62 0.12 -5.87
CA GLU A 82 0.58 -0.27 -4.45
C GLU A 82 1.06 -1.70 -4.20
N LYS A 83 0.67 -2.64 -5.07
CA LYS A 83 1.10 -4.05 -5.00
C LYS A 83 2.61 -4.22 -5.19
N SER A 84 3.24 -3.37 -6.02
CA SER A 84 4.69 -3.41 -6.26
C SER A 84 5.47 -2.91 -5.04
N TYR A 85 4.98 -1.87 -4.37
CA TYR A 85 5.58 -1.39 -3.12
C TYR A 85 5.40 -2.37 -1.97
N GLN A 86 4.26 -3.05 -1.89
CA GLN A 86 4.04 -4.12 -0.92
C GLN A 86 5.03 -5.28 -1.15
N LEU A 87 5.11 -5.79 -2.39
CA LEU A 87 6.06 -6.86 -2.73
C LEU A 87 7.52 -6.45 -2.44
N LEU A 88 7.89 -5.21 -2.76
CA LEU A 88 9.23 -4.70 -2.51
C LEU A 88 9.55 -4.65 -1.00
N ARG A 89 8.59 -4.20 -0.17
CA ARG A 89 8.72 -4.16 1.29
C ARG A 89 8.86 -5.57 1.87
N ASP A 90 7.95 -6.48 1.52
CA ASP A 90 7.97 -7.86 2.04
C ASP A 90 9.27 -8.58 1.64
N SER A 91 9.74 -8.34 0.41
CA SER A 91 11.02 -8.89 -0.07
C SER A 91 12.23 -8.30 0.66
N LEU A 92 12.20 -7.01 1.02
CA LEU A 92 13.27 -6.38 1.80
C LEU A 92 13.31 -6.90 3.23
N ASP A 93 12.15 -7.02 3.89
CA ASP A 93 12.06 -7.59 5.23
C ASP A 93 12.59 -9.04 5.25
N LEU A 94 12.22 -9.84 4.24
CA LEU A 94 12.72 -11.23 4.13
C LEU A 94 14.24 -11.28 3.88
N TYR A 95 14.77 -10.40 3.03
CA TYR A 95 16.21 -10.34 2.75
C TYR A 95 17.00 -9.98 4.01
N LEU A 96 16.56 -8.93 4.71
CA LEU A 96 17.22 -8.41 5.90
C LEU A 96 17.03 -9.33 7.12
N THR A 97 16.03 -10.21 7.11
CA THR A 97 15.93 -11.30 8.09
C THR A 97 17.07 -12.32 7.92
N ILE A 98 17.50 -12.57 6.68
CA ILE A 98 18.57 -13.52 6.37
C ILE A 98 19.96 -12.85 6.46
N ASN A 99 20.07 -11.59 6.05
CA ASN A 99 21.31 -10.81 6.07
C ASN A 99 21.05 -9.40 6.62
N PRO A 100 21.00 -9.24 7.96
CA PRO A 100 20.54 -8.01 8.62
C PRO A 100 21.49 -6.83 8.45
N ASP A 101 22.78 -7.07 8.28
CA ASP A 101 23.80 -6.01 8.22
C ASP A 101 24.10 -5.53 6.79
N ASN A 102 23.24 -5.89 5.83
CA ASN A 102 23.38 -5.43 4.46
C ASN A 102 23.01 -3.94 4.34
N VAL A 103 24.00 -3.06 4.45
CA VAL A 103 23.85 -1.60 4.41
C VAL A 103 23.07 -1.11 3.17
N GLN A 104 23.32 -1.70 1.99
CA GLN A 104 22.64 -1.29 0.76
C GLN A 104 21.12 -1.51 0.85
N TYR A 105 20.68 -2.66 1.36
CA TYR A 105 19.26 -2.98 1.47
C TYR A 105 18.60 -2.33 2.70
N LEU A 106 19.34 -2.11 3.79
CA LEU A 106 18.90 -1.27 4.90
C LEU A 106 18.60 0.16 4.43
N LEU A 107 19.50 0.77 3.65
CA LEU A 107 19.27 2.10 3.07
C LEU A 107 18.07 2.13 2.13
N LEU A 108 17.88 1.09 1.31
CA LEU A 108 16.72 0.98 0.43
C LEU A 108 15.42 0.85 1.24
N GLN A 109 15.42 0.08 2.32
CA GLN A 109 14.28 -0.08 3.20
C GLN A 109 13.92 1.22 3.92
N ALA A 110 14.90 1.93 4.49
CA ALA A 110 14.69 3.23 5.12
C ALA A 110 14.09 4.24 4.14
N ARG A 111 14.62 4.31 2.91
CA ARG A 111 14.10 5.18 1.84
C ARG A 111 12.68 4.82 1.44
N LEU A 112 12.37 3.53 1.33
CA LEU A 112 11.03 3.05 0.99
C LEU A 112 10.02 3.45 2.08
N TYR A 113 10.32 3.21 3.35
CA TYR A 113 9.44 3.56 4.47
C TYR A 113 9.26 5.07 4.60
N PHE A 114 10.34 5.83 4.43
CA PHE A 114 10.29 7.28 4.40
C PHE A 114 9.41 7.80 3.25
N HIS A 115 9.57 7.26 2.04
CA HIS A 115 8.77 7.65 0.86
C HIS A 115 7.29 7.34 1.03
N LEU A 116 6.97 6.20 1.65
CA LEU A 116 5.59 5.79 1.95
C LEU A 116 5.00 6.51 3.18
N GLY A 117 5.81 7.25 3.95
CA GLY A 117 5.36 7.93 5.18
C GLY A 117 5.00 7.00 6.34
N ILE A 118 5.49 5.76 6.33
CA ILE A 118 5.17 4.71 7.31
C ILE A 118 6.32 4.47 8.28
N TRP A 119 5.98 4.03 9.50
CA TRP A 119 6.91 3.61 10.56
C TRP A 119 8.17 4.49 10.73
N PRO A 120 8.01 5.80 10.98
CA PRO A 120 9.16 6.71 11.04
C PRO A 120 10.13 6.37 12.18
N GLU A 121 9.67 5.77 13.27
CA GLU A 121 10.52 5.25 14.35
C GLU A 121 11.43 4.12 13.84
N LYS A 122 10.86 3.14 13.11
CA LYS A 122 11.63 2.06 12.48
C LYS A 122 12.64 2.60 11.46
N VAL A 123 12.30 3.68 10.75
CA VAL A 123 13.25 4.37 9.85
C VAL A 123 14.45 4.90 10.64
N LEU A 124 14.23 5.54 11.79
CA LEU A 124 15.33 6.01 12.63
C LEU A 124 16.20 4.85 13.14
N ASP A 125 15.60 3.76 13.59
CA ASP A 125 16.34 2.57 14.05
C ASP A 125 17.25 2.02 12.94
N ILE A 126 16.71 1.88 11.72
CA ILE A 126 17.48 1.41 10.55
C ILE A 126 18.63 2.36 10.24
N LEU A 127 18.37 3.68 10.24
CA LEU A 127 19.36 4.70 9.94
C LEU A 127 20.49 4.75 10.98
N GLN A 128 20.17 4.58 12.27
CA GLN A 128 21.16 4.45 13.34
C GLN A 128 22.00 3.18 13.17
N HIS A 129 21.36 2.05 12.82
CA HIS A 129 22.06 0.79 12.55
C HIS A 129 23.06 0.95 11.39
N ILE A 130 22.65 1.61 10.29
CA ILE A 130 23.54 1.91 9.17
C ILE A 130 24.75 2.75 9.60
N GLN A 131 24.56 3.76 10.45
CA GLN A 131 25.66 4.60 10.94
C GLN A 131 26.65 3.80 11.79
N ALA A 132 26.18 2.80 12.54
CA ALA A 132 27.03 1.91 13.32
C ALA A 132 27.83 0.95 12.41
N LEU A 133 27.22 0.45 11.33
CA LEU A 133 27.86 -0.48 10.38
C LEU A 133 28.85 0.21 9.42
N ASP A 134 28.48 1.38 8.89
CA ASP A 134 29.29 2.12 7.92
C ASP A 134 29.25 3.64 8.17
N PRO A 135 30.22 4.19 8.92
CA PRO A 135 30.33 5.62 9.18
C PRO A 135 30.45 6.49 7.92
N SER A 136 30.82 5.94 6.76
CA SER A 136 30.91 6.71 5.51
C SER A 136 29.55 7.18 4.99
N GLN A 137 28.46 6.53 5.39
CA GLN A 137 27.10 6.89 5.01
C GLN A 137 26.52 8.05 5.83
N HIS A 138 27.27 8.63 6.77
CA HIS A 138 26.79 9.63 7.72
C HIS A 138 26.05 10.81 7.06
N GLY A 139 26.54 11.32 5.92
CA GLY A 139 25.90 12.43 5.21
C GLY A 139 24.54 12.07 4.60
N ALA A 140 24.44 10.93 3.93
CA ALA A 140 23.19 10.46 3.32
C ALA A 140 22.15 10.06 4.37
N VAL A 141 22.60 9.51 5.50
CA VAL A 141 21.76 9.17 6.64
C VAL A 141 21.29 10.43 7.38
N GLY A 142 22.16 11.42 7.57
CA GLY A 142 21.83 12.65 8.31
C GLY A 142 20.62 13.40 7.74
N TYR A 143 20.52 13.51 6.41
CA TYR A 143 19.36 14.09 5.73
C TYR A 143 18.06 13.35 6.06
N LEU A 144 18.07 12.01 5.96
CA LEU A 144 16.90 11.18 6.23
C LEU A 144 16.52 11.21 7.72
N VAL A 145 17.50 11.22 8.62
CA VAL A 145 17.26 11.33 10.07
C VAL A 145 16.57 12.65 10.40
N GLN A 146 17.07 13.78 9.87
CA GLN A 146 16.48 15.09 10.13
C GLN A 146 15.02 15.15 9.67
N HIS A 147 14.73 14.77 8.43
CA HIS A 147 13.36 14.80 7.91
C HIS A 147 12.44 13.77 8.57
N THR A 148 12.96 12.63 8.99
CA THR A 148 12.19 11.64 9.74
C THR A 148 11.83 12.17 11.13
N LEU A 149 12.75 12.86 11.81
CA LEU A 149 12.50 13.53 13.08
C LEU A 149 11.47 14.65 12.94
N GLU A 150 11.53 15.45 11.86
CA GLU A 150 10.50 16.43 11.52
C GLU A 150 9.13 15.76 11.35
N HIS A 151 9.04 14.66 10.58
CA HIS A 151 7.81 13.88 10.43
C HIS A 151 7.28 13.35 11.78
N ILE A 152 8.14 12.87 12.67
CA ILE A 152 7.75 12.42 14.01
C ILE A 152 7.27 13.61 14.86
N GLN A 153 7.96 14.75 14.80
CA GLN A 153 7.58 15.96 15.54
C GLN A 153 6.24 16.54 15.06
N HIS A 154 5.98 16.48 13.74
CA HIS A 154 4.70 16.82 13.13
C HIS A 154 3.60 15.82 13.46
N LYS A 155 3.91 14.54 13.75
CA LYS A 155 2.94 13.55 14.25
C LYS A 155 2.74 13.63 15.78
N LYS A 156 3.75 14.05 16.54
CA LYS A 156 3.71 14.21 18.01
C LYS A 156 2.98 15.46 18.47
N HIS A 157 2.90 16.49 17.63
CA HIS A 157 1.79 17.44 17.69
C HIS A 157 0.69 16.82 16.84
N PRO A 158 -0.27 16.05 17.39
CA PRO A 158 -1.49 15.88 16.64
C PRO A 158 -1.95 17.30 16.35
N VAL A 159 -2.02 17.68 15.08
CA VAL A 159 -3.02 18.67 14.70
C VAL A 159 -4.28 18.04 15.26
N GLU A 160 -4.77 18.56 16.40
CA GLU A 160 -6.04 18.09 16.96
C GLU A 160 -6.98 18.02 15.76
N PRO A 161 -7.56 16.83 15.46
CA PRO A 161 -8.36 16.69 14.26
C PRO A 161 -9.41 17.79 14.32
N GLU A 162 -9.31 18.72 13.36
CA GLU A 162 -10.10 19.94 13.36
C GLU A 162 -11.56 19.57 13.59
N VAL A 163 -12.13 20.05 14.69
CA VAL A 163 -13.53 19.78 15.03
C VAL A 163 -14.39 20.61 14.09
N LYS A 164 -14.97 19.93 13.10
CA LYS A 164 -15.78 20.52 12.06
C LYS A 164 -17.24 20.56 12.49
N ARG A 165 -17.69 21.74 12.94
CA ARG A 165 -19.08 21.98 13.36
C ARG A 165 -19.90 22.52 12.21
N ARG A 166 -21.00 21.85 11.87
CA ARG A 166 -21.94 22.30 10.83
C ARG A 166 -22.62 23.63 11.19
N SER A 167 -22.76 23.90 12.49
CA SER A 167 -23.26 25.17 13.02
C SER A 167 -22.37 26.39 12.71
N ALA A 168 -21.14 26.18 12.24
CA ALA A 168 -20.26 27.26 11.83
C ALA A 168 -20.77 27.95 10.55
N PRO A 169 -20.68 29.29 10.42
CA PRO A 169 -21.19 30.05 9.27
C PRO A 169 -20.67 29.56 7.91
N GLU A 170 -19.41 29.12 7.85
CA GLU A 170 -18.75 28.60 6.65
C GLU A 170 -19.28 27.24 6.18
N HIS A 171 -20.10 26.57 7.01
CA HIS A 171 -20.58 25.20 6.79
C HIS A 171 -22.08 25.14 6.48
N LEU A 172 -22.77 26.29 6.43
CA LEU A 172 -24.22 26.38 6.25
C LEU A 172 -24.74 25.83 4.91
N GLU A 173 -23.89 25.72 3.90
CA GLU A 173 -24.27 25.18 2.58
C GLU A 173 -24.18 23.65 2.48
N LEU A 174 -23.68 22.96 3.52
CA LEU A 174 -23.62 21.50 3.56
C LEU A 174 -25.02 20.89 3.60
N GLN A 175 -25.31 20.01 2.65
CA GLN A 175 -26.60 19.31 2.57
C GLN A 175 -26.55 17.91 3.18
N TYR A 176 -25.38 17.28 3.17
CA TYR A 176 -25.19 15.90 3.61
C TYR A 176 -24.18 15.82 4.76
N SER A 177 -24.28 14.74 5.53
CA SER A 177 -23.49 14.46 6.73
C SER A 177 -22.76 13.11 6.62
N VAL A 178 -21.76 12.94 7.46
CA VAL A 178 -21.01 11.69 7.65
C VAL A 178 -21.96 10.56 8.08
N GLY A 179 -21.75 9.40 7.47
CA GLY A 179 -22.53 8.18 7.71
C GLY A 179 -23.68 7.97 6.73
N LEU A 180 -24.07 8.97 5.93
CA LEU A 180 -25.12 8.78 4.92
C LEU A 180 -24.66 7.91 3.75
N ILE A 181 -25.58 7.08 3.27
CA ILE A 181 -25.44 6.30 2.03
C ILE A 181 -25.96 7.14 0.87
N MET A 182 -25.09 7.33 -0.13
CA MET A 182 -25.31 8.22 -1.26
C MET A 182 -25.18 7.44 -2.57
N LYS A 183 -25.77 8.01 -3.61
CA LYS A 183 -25.57 7.61 -5.00
C LYS A 183 -25.03 8.79 -5.80
N HIS A 184 -24.07 8.52 -6.67
CA HIS A 184 -23.57 9.53 -7.58
C HIS A 184 -24.50 9.67 -8.80
N LYS A 185 -25.06 10.86 -9.04
CA LYS A 185 -26.11 11.11 -10.05
C LYS A 185 -25.73 10.69 -11.47
N ARG A 186 -24.49 10.97 -11.89
CA ARG A 186 -24.02 10.71 -13.27
C ARG A 186 -23.45 9.29 -13.44
N SER A 187 -22.45 8.95 -12.62
CA SER A 187 -21.74 7.66 -12.68
C SER A 187 -22.52 6.49 -12.06
N GLY A 188 -23.54 6.74 -11.24
CA GLY A 188 -24.43 5.72 -10.69
C GLY A 188 -23.86 4.86 -9.56
N TYR A 189 -22.64 5.12 -9.08
CA TYR A 189 -22.05 4.32 -8.00
C TYR A 189 -22.66 4.64 -6.64
N ASN A 190 -22.67 3.65 -5.75
CA ASN A 190 -23.10 3.78 -4.36
C ASN A 190 -21.89 4.02 -3.46
N CYS A 191 -22.05 4.89 -2.47
CA CYS A 191 -20.96 5.25 -1.57
C CYS A 191 -21.45 5.71 -0.20
N ALA A 192 -20.57 5.65 0.80
CA ALA A 192 -20.80 6.20 2.14
C ALA A 192 -19.93 7.43 2.38
N ILE A 193 -20.51 8.51 2.93
CA ILE A 193 -19.74 9.73 3.28
C ILE A 193 -18.97 9.50 4.58
N TYR A 194 -17.64 9.66 4.53
CA TYR A 194 -16.77 9.60 5.72
C TYR A 194 -16.10 10.94 6.07
N GLY A 195 -16.39 12.00 5.32
CA GLY A 195 -15.96 13.35 5.66
C GLY A 195 -16.41 14.39 4.63
N TRP A 196 -16.30 15.66 5.00
CA TRP A 196 -16.68 16.78 4.14
C TRP A 196 -15.75 17.99 4.32
N ASP A 197 -15.74 18.83 3.28
CA ASP A 197 -15.15 20.17 3.24
C ASP A 197 -16.19 21.14 2.65
N SER A 198 -16.30 22.36 3.20
CA SER A 198 -17.25 23.37 2.70
C SER A 198 -16.92 23.92 1.32
N LYS A 199 -15.67 23.73 0.88
CA LYS A 199 -15.16 24.07 -0.45
C LYS A 199 -14.13 23.04 -0.88
N CYS A 200 -13.80 23.02 -2.17
CA CYS A 200 -12.73 22.15 -2.67
C CYS A 200 -11.38 22.50 -2.01
N THR A 201 -10.76 21.53 -1.34
CA THR A 201 -9.45 21.65 -0.69
C THR A 201 -8.31 21.07 -1.53
N MET A 202 -8.63 20.51 -2.71
CA MET A 202 -7.65 19.89 -3.60
C MET A 202 -6.81 20.93 -4.36
N SER A 203 -5.66 20.49 -4.86
CA SER A 203 -4.74 21.35 -5.63
C SER A 203 -5.39 21.89 -6.91
N GLN A 204 -4.90 23.03 -7.39
CA GLN A 204 -5.38 23.63 -8.63
C GLN A 204 -5.20 22.69 -9.85
N GLU A 205 -4.14 21.87 -9.84
CA GLU A 205 -3.91 20.84 -10.84
C GLU A 205 -5.03 19.80 -10.84
N TRP A 206 -5.40 19.29 -9.67
CA TRP A 206 -6.50 18.34 -9.53
C TRP A 206 -7.84 18.95 -9.98
N ILE A 207 -8.13 20.19 -9.54
CA ILE A 207 -9.34 20.95 -9.93
C ILE A 207 -9.44 21.08 -11.45
N THR A 208 -8.31 21.30 -12.13
CA THR A 208 -8.24 21.44 -13.58
C THR A 208 -8.48 20.09 -14.26
N THR A 209 -7.77 19.04 -13.82
CA THR A 209 -7.87 17.68 -14.34
C THR A 209 -9.28 17.11 -14.20
N MET A 210 -9.89 17.26 -13.02
CA MET A 210 -11.25 16.80 -12.73
C MET A 210 -12.34 17.76 -13.23
N ARG A 211 -11.94 18.81 -13.94
CA ARG A 211 -12.83 19.80 -14.58
C ARG A 211 -13.86 20.40 -13.62
N VAL A 212 -13.45 20.64 -12.38
CA VAL A 212 -14.32 21.22 -11.33
C VAL A 212 -14.87 22.58 -11.75
N HIS A 213 -14.14 23.33 -12.57
CA HIS A 213 -14.59 24.60 -13.14
C HIS A 213 -15.80 24.47 -14.09
N GLN A 214 -16.11 23.25 -14.57
CA GLN A 214 -17.28 22.98 -15.43
C GLN A 214 -18.52 22.55 -14.63
N LEU A 215 -18.38 22.38 -13.31
CA LEU A 215 -19.49 22.14 -12.40
C LEU A 215 -20.31 23.42 -12.23
N SER A 216 -21.63 23.29 -12.08
CA SER A 216 -22.52 24.46 -11.96
C SER A 216 -22.17 25.35 -10.77
N SER A 217 -21.82 24.73 -9.64
CA SER A 217 -21.43 25.45 -8.42
C SER A 217 -19.90 25.52 -8.22
N GLY A 218 -19.12 25.08 -9.21
CA GLY A 218 -17.66 25.21 -9.23
C GLY A 218 -16.95 24.57 -8.01
N ALA A 219 -15.82 25.17 -7.61
CA ALA A 219 -14.99 24.73 -6.48
C ALA A 219 -15.42 25.29 -5.11
N ASN A 220 -16.34 26.26 -5.09
CA ASN A 220 -16.80 26.92 -3.86
C ASN A 220 -17.95 26.21 -3.16
N GLN A 221 -18.55 25.20 -3.80
CA GLN A 221 -19.54 24.33 -3.17
C GLN A 221 -18.88 23.31 -2.24
N PRO A 222 -19.66 22.65 -1.36
CA PRO A 222 -19.15 21.56 -0.55
C PRO A 222 -18.72 20.33 -1.36
N PHE A 223 -17.73 19.62 -0.82
CA PHE A 223 -17.22 18.36 -1.35
C PHE A 223 -17.14 17.31 -0.24
N TYR A 224 -17.29 16.05 -0.65
CA TYR A 224 -17.42 14.91 0.24
C TYR A 224 -16.36 13.86 -0.07
N ASN A 225 -15.74 13.36 0.99
CA ASN A 225 -14.90 12.17 0.95
C ASN A 225 -15.82 10.95 1.09
N VAL A 226 -15.79 10.06 0.10
CA VAL A 226 -16.72 8.93 0.02
C VAL A 226 -16.00 7.59 -0.19
N LEU A 227 -16.46 6.56 0.51
CA LEU A 227 -16.07 5.16 0.32
C LEU A 227 -17.00 4.55 -0.73
N VAL A 228 -16.47 4.08 -1.85
CA VAL A 228 -17.28 3.57 -2.97
C VAL A 228 -17.37 2.05 -2.94
N GLN A 229 -18.49 1.48 -3.37
CA GLN A 229 -18.69 0.03 -3.39
C GLN A 229 -17.66 -0.75 -4.23
N ASP A 230 -16.93 -0.09 -5.14
CA ASP A 230 -15.84 -0.69 -5.93
C ASP A 230 -14.50 -0.80 -5.16
N GLY A 231 -14.47 -0.39 -3.89
CA GLY A 231 -13.27 -0.41 -3.05
C GLY A 231 -12.39 0.83 -3.19
N THR A 232 -12.83 1.86 -3.92
CA THR A 232 -12.09 3.11 -4.07
C THR A 232 -12.60 4.21 -3.14
N CYS A 233 -11.68 5.06 -2.68
CA CYS A 233 -12.00 6.32 -2.02
C CYS A 233 -12.07 7.44 -3.07
N ARG A 234 -13.10 8.27 -3.01
CA ARG A 234 -13.30 9.37 -3.98
C ARG A 234 -13.66 10.68 -3.29
N TYR A 235 -13.42 11.77 -4.01
CA TYR A 235 -13.77 13.13 -3.59
C TYR A 235 -14.83 13.68 -4.55
N ALA A 236 -16.05 13.85 -4.05
CA ALA A 236 -17.23 14.13 -4.87
C ALA A 236 -17.86 15.48 -4.51
N ALA A 237 -18.21 16.27 -5.52
CA ALA A 237 -18.94 17.52 -5.33
C ALA A 237 -20.38 17.27 -4.86
N GLN A 238 -20.89 18.13 -3.97
CA GLN A 238 -22.26 18.05 -3.45
C GLN A 238 -23.32 17.93 -4.54
N GLU A 239 -23.22 18.73 -5.61
CA GLU A 239 -24.18 18.72 -6.71
C GLU A 239 -24.31 17.36 -7.42
N ASN A 240 -23.27 16.52 -7.36
CA ASN A 240 -23.22 15.22 -8.01
C ASN A 240 -23.70 14.07 -7.11
N LEU A 241 -24.00 14.32 -5.83
CA LEU A 241 -24.49 13.33 -4.89
C LEU A 241 -25.99 13.52 -4.61
N GLU A 242 -26.67 12.39 -4.38
CA GLU A 242 -28.03 12.31 -3.87
C GLU A 242 -28.15 11.18 -2.84
N PRO A 243 -29.04 11.30 -1.84
CA PRO A 243 -29.27 10.21 -0.89
C PRO A 243 -29.75 8.94 -1.61
N HIS A 244 -29.24 7.79 -1.18
CA HIS A 244 -29.61 6.52 -1.78
C HIS A 244 -31.06 6.16 -1.38
N SER A 245 -31.94 5.87 -2.35
CA SER A 245 -33.37 5.63 -2.11
C SER A 245 -33.68 4.30 -1.40
N ALA A 246 -32.78 3.33 -1.51
CA ALA A 246 -32.85 2.04 -0.81
C ALA A 246 -31.46 1.68 -0.25
N PRO A 247 -31.05 2.24 0.90
CA PRO A 247 -29.69 2.11 1.42
C PRO A 247 -29.24 0.67 1.50
N LEU A 248 -27.94 0.51 1.34
CA LEU A 248 -27.27 -0.77 1.46
C LEU A 248 -25.94 -0.58 2.16
N GLU A 249 -25.46 -1.66 2.74
CA GLU A 249 -24.11 -1.72 3.26
C GLU A 249 -23.10 -1.62 2.09
N ILE A 250 -22.15 -0.71 2.20
CA ILE A 250 -21.08 -0.52 1.23
C ILE A 250 -19.93 -1.47 1.56
N ALA A 251 -19.71 -2.45 0.70
CA ALA A 251 -18.57 -3.38 0.81
C ALA A 251 -17.25 -2.67 0.44
N HIS A 252 -16.66 -1.94 1.38
CA HIS A 252 -15.38 -1.25 1.19
C HIS A 252 -14.38 -1.62 2.31
N PRO A 253 -13.11 -1.95 2.00
CA PRO A 253 -12.12 -2.44 2.98
C PRO A 253 -11.89 -1.49 4.16
N GLU A 254 -11.99 -0.18 3.93
CA GLU A 254 -11.78 0.84 4.96
C GLU A 254 -13.03 1.21 5.79
N VAL A 255 -14.19 0.56 5.62
CA VAL A 255 -15.40 0.93 6.40
C VAL A 255 -15.15 0.88 7.90
N GLY A 256 -14.52 -0.20 8.39
CA GLY A 256 -14.21 -0.37 9.82
C GLY A 256 -13.17 0.62 10.35
N ARG A 257 -12.49 1.38 9.48
CA ARG A 257 -11.60 2.47 9.89
C ARG A 257 -12.39 3.68 10.41
N TYR A 258 -13.58 3.91 9.86
CA TYR A 258 -14.36 5.14 10.06
C TYR A 258 -15.65 4.89 10.85
N PHE A 259 -16.24 3.71 10.72
CA PHE A 259 -17.56 3.39 11.25
C PHE A 259 -17.49 2.18 12.17
N SER A 260 -18.30 2.21 13.23
CA SER A 260 -18.44 1.10 14.17
C SER A 260 -19.52 0.10 13.75
N GLU A 261 -20.59 0.56 13.11
CA GLU A 261 -21.76 -0.24 12.77
C GLU A 261 -22.55 0.34 11.58
N PHE A 262 -23.31 -0.51 10.89
CA PHE A 262 -24.31 -0.14 9.88
C PHE A 262 -25.73 -0.42 10.40
N HIS A 263 -26.62 0.59 10.39
CA HIS A 263 -28.01 0.50 10.87
C HIS A 263 -29.02 0.53 9.72
N ASP A 264 -28.84 -0.35 8.72
CA ASP A 264 -29.67 -0.57 7.51
C ASP A 264 -29.87 0.65 6.59
N SER A 265 -29.60 1.86 7.06
CA SER A 265 -29.93 3.14 6.44
C SER A 265 -28.75 4.11 6.45
N HIS A 266 -27.85 3.95 7.41
CA HIS A 266 -26.67 4.78 7.63
C HIS A 266 -25.62 4.04 8.44
N TYR A 267 -24.40 4.59 8.43
CA TYR A 267 -23.33 4.17 9.30
C TYR A 267 -23.23 5.01 10.58
N VAL A 268 -22.88 4.36 11.67
CA VAL A 268 -22.53 4.99 12.95
C VAL A 268 -21.03 5.27 12.94
N ALA A 269 -20.66 6.55 13.08
CA ALA A 269 -19.27 6.98 13.19
C ALA A 269 -18.59 6.39 14.44
N ASN A 270 -17.32 6.00 14.33
CA ASN A 270 -16.52 5.63 15.50
C ASN A 270 -16.11 6.87 16.33
N GLU A 271 -15.45 6.65 17.47
CA GLU A 271 -15.07 7.73 18.39
C GLU A 271 -14.21 8.83 17.73
N GLU A 272 -13.25 8.46 16.88
CA GLU A 272 -12.38 9.41 16.19
C GLU A 272 -13.18 10.29 15.23
N LEU A 273 -14.03 9.66 14.40
CA LEU A 273 -14.81 10.38 13.41
C LEU A 273 -15.91 11.22 14.05
N GLN A 274 -16.52 10.74 15.14
CA GLN A 274 -17.48 11.49 15.93
C GLN A 274 -16.83 12.71 16.61
N THR A 275 -15.60 12.59 17.09
CA THR A 275 -14.84 13.72 17.66
C THR A 275 -14.60 14.80 16.60
N ARG A 276 -14.33 14.39 15.36
CA ARG A 276 -14.10 15.32 14.24
C ARG A 276 -15.39 15.97 13.71
N TYR A 277 -16.50 15.24 13.70
CA TYR A 277 -17.80 15.67 13.16
C TYR A 277 -18.92 15.50 14.20
N PRO A 278 -18.90 16.27 15.31
CA PRO A 278 -19.76 16.00 16.47
C PRO A 278 -21.26 16.21 16.22
N GLU A 279 -21.63 16.98 15.19
CA GLU A 279 -23.02 17.34 14.87
C GLU A 279 -23.64 16.43 13.79
N ASP A 280 -22.82 15.67 13.05
CA ASP A 280 -23.26 14.95 11.85
C ASP A 280 -24.22 13.79 12.14
N MET A 281 -24.09 13.12 13.29
CA MET A 281 -24.98 12.01 13.64
C MET A 281 -26.44 12.47 13.77
N ALA A 282 -26.68 13.63 14.40
CA ALA A 282 -28.02 14.17 14.56
C ALA A 282 -28.62 14.56 13.20
N GLU A 283 -27.81 15.17 12.32
CA GLU A 283 -28.19 15.53 10.96
C GLU A 283 -28.49 14.31 10.08
N THR A 284 -27.68 13.26 10.20
CA THR A 284 -27.90 11.98 9.51
C THR A 284 -29.24 11.38 9.90
N LEU A 285 -29.55 11.32 11.19
CA LEU A 285 -30.82 10.80 11.69
C LEU A 285 -32.03 11.66 11.26
N GLY A 286 -31.89 12.99 11.25
CA GLY A 286 -32.90 13.91 10.73
C GLY A 286 -33.18 13.69 9.25
N THR A 287 -32.11 13.62 8.45
CA THR A 287 -32.17 13.39 7.01
C THR A 287 -32.86 12.07 6.66
N ILE A 288 -32.50 10.98 7.35
CA ILE A 288 -33.10 9.64 7.18
C ILE A 288 -34.59 9.69 7.49
N ARG A 289 -34.97 10.31 8.61
CA ARG A 289 -36.37 10.47 8.99
C ARG A 289 -37.15 11.15 7.87
N ASP A 290 -36.66 12.27 7.36
CA ASP A 290 -37.36 13.04 6.33
C ASP A 290 -37.40 12.32 4.97
N LEU A 291 -36.34 11.59 4.60
CA LEU A 291 -36.29 10.84 3.35
C LEU A 291 -37.25 9.65 3.37
N TYR A 292 -37.20 8.81 4.41
CA TYR A 292 -38.03 7.59 4.46
C TYR A 292 -39.48 7.86 4.85
N HIS A 293 -39.79 8.92 5.61
CA HIS A 293 -41.18 9.35 5.77
C HIS A 293 -41.82 9.75 4.43
N ARG A 294 -41.09 10.46 3.56
CA ARG A 294 -41.59 10.87 2.24
C ARG A 294 -41.77 9.72 1.26
N LEU A 295 -40.92 8.70 1.35
CA LEU A 295 -41.04 7.50 0.51
C LEU A 295 -42.25 6.63 0.89
N MET A 296 -42.65 6.64 2.17
CA MET A 296 -43.84 5.91 2.64
C MET A 296 -45.14 6.66 2.32
N SER A 297 -45.14 7.99 2.30
CA SER A 297 -46.33 8.79 1.96
C SER A 297 -46.58 8.97 0.46
N SER A 298 -45.63 8.61 -0.40
CA SER A 298 -45.79 8.65 -1.87
C SER A 298 -46.28 7.33 -2.49
N GLN A 299 -46.54 6.31 -1.65
CA GLN A 299 -47.09 5.01 -2.07
C GLN A 299 -48.58 4.82 -1.68
N THR A 300 -49.22 5.84 -1.10
CA THR A 300 -50.65 5.89 -0.77
C THR A 300 -51.37 6.90 -1.64
#